data_AF-A0A919KMQ5-F1
#
_entry.id   AF-A0A919KMQ5-F1
#
_cell.length_a   1.000
_cell.length_b   1.000
_cell.length_c   1.000
_cell.angle_alpha   90.00
_cell.angle_beta   90.00
_cell.angle_gamma   90.00
#
_symmetry.space_group_name_H-M   'P 1'
#
loop_
_entity.id
_entity.type
_entity.pdbx_description
1 polymer ?
#
loop_
_entity_poly.entity_id
_entity_poly.type
_entity_poly.pdbx_seq_one_letter_code
_entity_poly.pdbx_strand_id
1 'polypeptide(L)' 'MTAMFDEELREQLARAREELAAAREDGDADGVQAYLGRVAALLRLASQHGIQLPHTPEEEQGES' A
#
# COMPACT_ATOMS: atom_id res chain seq x y z
N MET A 1 3.24 -15.31 16.11
CA MET A 1 4.06 -14.39 15.29
C MET A 1 3.30 -13.83 14.09
N THR A 2 2.43 -14.59 13.43
CA THR A 2 1.61 -14.12 12.29
C THR A 2 0.64 -12.99 12.61
N ALA A 3 0.06 -12.93 13.82
CA ALA A 3 -0.90 -11.87 14.18
C ALA A 3 -0.28 -10.47 14.25
N MET A 4 0.92 -10.34 14.84
CA MET A 4 1.63 -9.05 14.94
C MET A 4 2.09 -8.56 13.56
N PHE A 5 2.56 -9.48 12.71
CA PHE A 5 2.92 -9.14 11.34
C PHE A 5 1.70 -8.71 10.51
N ASP A 6 0.56 -9.38 10.65
CA ASP A 6 -0.69 -9.01 9.96
C ASP A 6 -1.18 -7.61 10.38
N GLU A 7 -1.16 -7.32 11.67
CA GLU A 7 -1.51 -6.00 12.21
C GLU A 7 -0.58 -4.90 11.70
N GLU A 8 0.74 -5.12 11.79
CA GLU A 8 1.74 -4.18 11.28
C GLU A 8 1.59 -3.94 9.77
N LEU A 9 1.32 -4.99 9.00
CA LEU A 9 1.12 -4.88 7.56
C LEU A 9 -0.13 -4.06 7.21
N ARG A 10 -1.21 -4.22 7.97
CA ARG A 10 -2.43 -3.42 7.82
C ARG A 10 -2.20 -1.96 8.15
N GLU A 11 -1.48 -1.67 9.23
CA GLU A 11 -1.13 -0.30 9.64
C GLU A 11 -0.25 0.37 8.57
N GLN A 12 0.77 -0.33 8.07
CA GLN A 12 1.63 0.19 7.02
C GLN A 12 0.86 0.44 5.71
N LEU A 13 -0.08 -0.44 5.35
CA LEU A 13 -0.91 -0.25 4.16
C LEU A 13 -1.87 0.93 4.32
N ALA A 14 -2.52 1.06 5.48
CA ALA A 14 -3.40 2.19 5.77
C ALA A 14 -2.63 3.51 5.68
N ARG A 15 -1.45 3.59 6.30
CA ARG A 15 -0.59 4.77 6.24
C ARG A 15 -0.13 5.10 4.82
N ALA A 16 0.28 4.10 4.04
CA ALA A 16 0.71 4.34 2.65
C ALA A 16 -0.44 4.89 1.78
N ARG A 17 -1.69 4.48 2.05
CA ARG A 17 -2.88 5.03 1.38
C ARG A 17 -3.17 6.47 1.79
N GLU A 18 -3.03 6.79 3.07
CA GLU A 18 -3.18 8.16 3.58
C GLU A 18 -2.12 9.09 2.97
N GLU A 19 -0.86 8.65 2.95
CA GLU A 19 0.26 9.39 2.34
C GLU A 19 0.04 9.57 0.83
N LEU A 20 -0.48 8.56 0.12
CA LEU A 20 -0.86 8.67 -1.29
C LEU A 20 -1.99 9.69 -1.51
N ALA A 21 -3.03 9.66 -0.68
CA ALA A 21 -4.13 10.61 -0.77
C ALA A 21 -3.63 12.05 -0.56
N ALA A 22 -2.78 12.27 0.45
CA ALA A 22 -2.17 13.57 0.70
C ALA A 22 -1.31 14.03 -0.50
N ALA A 23 -0.46 13.16 -1.06
CA ALA A 23 0.35 13.51 -2.23
C ALA A 23 -0.53 13.86 -3.45
N ARG A 24 -1.67 13.20 -3.65
CA ARG A 24 -2.63 13.55 -4.70
C ARG A 24 -3.28 14.91 -4.47
N GLU A 25 -3.66 15.21 -3.23
CA GLU A 25 -4.26 16.50 -2.85
C GLU A 25 -3.26 17.66 -3.03
N ASP A 26 -1.99 17.43 -2.68
CA ASP A 26 -0.91 18.41 -2.83
C ASP A 26 -0.38 18.54 -4.28
N GLY A 27 -0.79 17.63 -5.18
CA GLY A 27 -0.28 17.58 -6.55
C GLY A 27 1.18 17.13 -6.65
N ASP A 28 1.70 16.45 -5.62
CA ASP A 28 3.05 15.90 -5.56
C ASP A 28 3.14 14.61 -6.39
N ALA A 29 3.43 14.76 -7.69
CA ALA A 29 3.52 13.64 -8.62
C ALA A 29 4.59 12.61 -8.22
N ASP A 30 5.73 13.05 -7.68
CA ASP A 30 6.80 12.16 -7.22
C ASP A 30 6.35 11.38 -5.98
N GLY A 31 5.69 12.05 -5.04
CA GLY A 31 5.07 11.43 -3.87
C GLY A 31 3.99 10.41 -4.26
N VAL A 32 3.11 10.76 -5.20
CA VAL A 32 2.08 9.87 -5.73
C VAL A 32 2.71 8.58 -6.28
N GLN A 33 3.73 8.71 -7.13
CA GLN A 33 4.41 7.55 -7.70
C GLN A 33 5.09 6.70 -6.61
N ALA A 34 5.75 7.33 -5.64
CA ALA A 34 6.42 6.64 -4.55
C ALA A 34 5.43 5.84 -3.68
N TYR A 35 4.30 6.44 -3.30
CA TYR A 35 3.32 5.79 -2.44
C TYR A 35 2.50 4.72 -3.18
N LEU A 36 2.23 4.87 -4.48
CA LEU A 36 1.67 3.80 -5.30
C LEU A 36 2.57 2.56 -5.32
N GLY A 37 3.87 2.74 -5.53
CA GLY A 37 4.83 1.65 -5.48
C GLY A 37 4.88 0.97 -4.10
N ARG A 38 4.78 1.77 -3.03
CA ARG A 38 4.72 1.26 -1.65
C ARG A 38 3.47 0.44 -1.38
N VAL A 39 2.30 0.93 -1.78
CA VAL A 39 1.02 0.21 -1.65
C VAL A 39 1.10 -1.13 -2.37
N ALA A 40 1.54 -1.14 -3.64
CA ALA A 40 1.68 -2.37 -4.41
C ALA A 40 2.67 -3.37 -3.78
N ALA A 41 3.79 -2.88 -3.23
CA ALA A 41 4.76 -3.73 -2.54
C ALA A 41 4.18 -4.38 -1.28
N LEU A 42 3.42 -3.63 -0.47
CA LEU A 42 2.77 -4.15 0.74
C LEU A 42 1.69 -5.19 0.42
N LEU A 43 0.91 -4.98 -0.65
CA LEU A 43 -0.08 -5.95 -1.10
C LEU A 43 0.57 -7.25 -1.59
N ARG A 44 1.65 -7.15 -2.37
CA ARG A 44 2.43 -8.34 -2.79
C ARG A 44 3.01 -9.09 -1.60
N LEU A 45 3.53 -8.37 -0.60
CA LEU A 45 4.04 -8.96 0.63
C LEU A 45 2.92 -9.69 1.40
N ALA A 46 1.72 -9.09 1.51
CA ALA A 46 0.56 -9.73 2.11
C ALA A 46 0.23 -11.06 1.44
N SER A 47 0.11 -11.04 0.10
CA SER A 47 -0.20 -12.23 -0.70
C SER A 47 0.86 -13.33 -0.57
N GLN A 48 2.15 -12.98 -0.52
CA GLN A 48 3.24 -13.95 -0.31
C GLN A 48 3.14 -14.67 1.05
N HIS A 49 2.58 -13.99 2.05
CA HIS A 49 2.36 -14.54 3.39
C HIS A 49 0.96 -15.16 3.58
N GLY A 50 0.15 -15.25 2.50
CA GLY A 50 -1.21 -15.78 2.55
C GLY A 50 -2.22 -14.85 3.23
N ILE A 51 -1.88 -13.58 3.42
CA ILE A 51 -2.76 -12.56 4.00
C ILE A 51 -3.50 -11.88 2.86
N GLN A 52 -4.83 -11.94 2.90
CA GLN A 52 -5.69 -11.27 1.93
C GLN A 52 -6.14 -9.93 2.50
N LEU A 53 -5.62 -8.84 1.94
CA LEU A 53 -6.01 -7.48 2.31
C LEU A 53 -6.96 -6.91 1.25
N PRO A 54 -8.00 -6.17 1.62
CA PRO A 54 -8.87 -5.52 0.64
C PRO A 54 -8.08 -4.44 -0.12
N HIS A 55 -8.16 -4.47 -1.45
CA HIS A 55 -7.49 -3.54 -2.36
C HIS A 55 -8.26 -3.39 -3.66
N THR A 56 -7.98 -2.32 -4.40
CA THR A 56 -8.46 -2.15 -5.78
C THR A 56 -7.43 -2.69 -6.79
N PRO A 57 -7.84 -3.02 -8.03
CA PRO A 57 -6.92 -3.48 -9.07
C PRO A 57 -5.82 -2.47 -9.41
N GLU A 58 -6.10 -1.18 -9.26
CA GLU A 58 -5.11 -0.10 -9.47
C GLU A 58 -3.99 -0.13 -8.43
N GLU A 59 -4.30 -0.49 -7.20
CA GLU A 59 -3.33 -0.59 -6.10
C GLU A 59 -2.36 -1.76 -6.26
N GLU A 60 -2.79 -2.88 -6.85
CA GLU A 60 -1.92 -4.04 -7.12
C GLU A 60 -0.91 -3.78 -8.23
N GLN A 61 -1.32 -3.01 -9.23
CA GLN A 61 -0.51 -2.78 -10.41
C GLN A 61 0.66 -1.84 -10.10
N GLY A 62 0.48 -0.89 -9.18
CA GLY A 62 1.49 0.11 -8.80
C GLY A 62 2.05 0.77 -10.05
N GLU A 63 1.36 1.80 -10.55
CA GLU A 63 1.48 2.36 -11.91
C GLU A 63 2.80 2.06 -12.65
N SER A 64 2.64 1.45 -13.84
CA SER A 64 3.69 1.02 -14.79
C SER A 64 4.66 2.12 -15.20
#